data_AF-A0A7G7VKB5-F1
#
_entry.id   AF-A0A7G7VKB5-F1
#
_cell.length_a   1.000
_cell.length_b   1.000
_cell.length_c   1.000
_cell.angle_alpha   90.00
_cell.angle_beta   90.00
_cell.angle_gamma   90.00
#
_symmetry.space_group_name_H-M   'P 1'
#
loop_
_entity.id
_entity.type
_entity.pdbx_description
1 polymer ?
#
loop_
_entity_poly.entity_id
_entity_poly.type
_entity_poly.pdbx_seq_one_letter_code
_entity_poly.pdbx_strand_id
1 'polypeptide(L)'
;MERRQAIPKDTNGARGFLLMELAVSLPIFVLLLSFLAFAVVWSWRSYQNEIADAELRQEMQIAAARIVESALLSDHIGERQRGVYEMEQETYGAQISRGARERYWLSDGRLVLNAVTSPITGAFSGAGVHIKAFSVREDALHPRLYHIEMRGMSMVTGRTYSLATSVYLREDIGGK
;
A
#
# COMPACT_ATOMS: atom_id res chain seq x y z
N MET A 1 62.27 -17.77 -65.43
CA MET A 1 61.86 -17.11 -64.18
C MET A 1 60.37 -16.83 -64.26
N GLU A 2 59.62 -17.41 -63.33
CA GLU A 2 58.16 -17.59 -63.36
C GLU A 2 57.36 -16.28 -63.28
N ARG A 3 56.31 -16.16 -64.11
CA ARG A 3 55.21 -15.21 -63.89
C ARG A 3 54.21 -15.85 -62.92
N ARG A 4 54.16 -15.37 -61.68
CA ARG A 4 53.03 -15.64 -60.78
C ARG A 4 51.81 -14.87 -61.27
N GLN A 5 50.84 -15.57 -61.85
CA GLN A 5 49.50 -15.03 -62.04
C GLN A 5 48.79 -15.01 -60.67
N ALA A 6 48.39 -13.83 -60.23
CA ALA A 6 47.51 -13.68 -59.08
C ALA A 6 46.10 -14.12 -59.48
N ILE A 7 45.64 -15.24 -58.90
CA ILE A 7 44.26 -15.71 -59.01
C ILE A 7 43.35 -14.65 -58.36
N PRO A 8 42.32 -14.12 -59.04
CA PRO A 8 41.40 -13.17 -58.42
C PRO A 8 40.65 -13.88 -57.30
N LYS A 9 40.85 -13.41 -56.07
CA LYS A 9 40.20 -13.93 -54.87
C LYS A 9 38.70 -13.62 -54.97
N ASP A 10 37.88 -14.66 -55.07
CA ASP A 10 36.42 -14.57 -55.18
C ASP A 10 35.81 -13.98 -53.90
N THR A 11 35.69 -12.66 -53.89
CA THR A 11 35.13 -11.87 -52.78
C THR A 11 33.61 -11.94 -52.72
N ASN A 12 32.94 -12.41 -53.76
CA ASN A 12 31.49 -12.51 -53.82
C ASN A 12 30.96 -13.68 -52.98
N GLY A 13 31.66 -14.83 -52.95
CA GLY A 13 31.31 -15.95 -52.08
C GLY A 13 31.40 -15.61 -50.59
N ALA A 14 32.44 -14.87 -50.18
CA ALA A 14 32.62 -14.44 -48.79
C ALA A 14 31.55 -13.43 -48.34
N ARG A 15 31.14 -12.51 -49.22
CA ARG A 15 30.03 -11.58 -48.95
C ARG A 15 28.68 -12.28 -48.86
N GLY A 16 28.40 -13.25 -49.73
CA GLY A 16 27.16 -14.03 -49.70
C GLY A 16 27.00 -14.84 -48.41
N PHE A 17 28.09 -15.46 -47.94
CA PHE A 17 28.13 -16.18 -46.67
C PHE A 17 27.83 -15.24 -45.48
N LEU A 18 28.50 -14.07 -45.42
CA LEU A 18 28.25 -13.07 -44.37
C LEU A 18 26.82 -12.53 -44.39
N LEU A 19 26.23 -12.31 -45.57
CA LEU A 19 24.84 -11.85 -45.70
C LEU A 19 23.84 -12.91 -45.25
N MET A 20 24.11 -14.20 -45.51
CA MET A 20 23.27 -15.31 -45.05
C MET A 20 23.36 -15.50 -43.53
N GLU A 21 24.56 -15.40 -42.97
CA GLU A 21 24.79 -15.45 -41.52
C GLU A 21 24.11 -14.26 -40.80
N LEU A 22 24.18 -13.06 -41.40
CA LEU A 22 23.44 -11.89 -40.92
C LEU A 22 21.92 -12.10 -41.03
N ALA A 23 21.44 -12.65 -42.15
CA ALA A 23 20.01 -12.90 -42.36
C ALA A 23 19.43 -13.92 -41.37
N VAL A 24 20.24 -14.85 -40.87
CA VAL A 24 19.84 -15.84 -39.85
C VAL A 24 20.00 -15.31 -38.42
N SER A 25 21.09 -14.60 -38.13
CA SER A 25 21.37 -14.10 -36.77
C SER A 25 20.55 -12.86 -36.40
N LEU A 26 20.34 -11.94 -37.34
CA LEU A 26 19.58 -10.70 -37.13
C LEU A 26 18.16 -10.94 -36.57
N PRO A 27 17.32 -11.84 -37.12
CA PRO A 27 15.99 -12.08 -36.56
C PRO A 27 16.05 -12.68 -35.15
N ILE A 28 17.05 -13.51 -34.84
CA ILE A 28 17.24 -14.06 -33.49
C ILE A 28 17.58 -12.93 -32.52
N PHE A 29 18.50 -12.04 -32.88
CA PHE A 29 18.83 -10.86 -32.07
C PHE A 29 17.62 -9.95 -31.86
N VAL A 30 16.84 -9.69 -32.91
CA VAL A 30 15.62 -8.87 -32.80
C VAL A 30 14.60 -9.51 -31.86
N LEU A 31 14.39 -10.82 -31.93
CA LEU A 31 13.50 -11.55 -31.02
C LEU A 31 13.98 -11.48 -29.57
N LEU A 32 15.27 -11.69 -29.32
CA LEU A 32 15.86 -11.61 -27.98
C LEU A 32 15.75 -10.20 -27.40
N LEU A 33 16.05 -9.17 -28.18
CA LEU A 33 15.91 -7.78 -27.75
C LEU A 33 14.45 -7.40 -27.50
N SER A 34 13.52 -7.88 -28.32
CA SER A 34 12.08 -7.65 -28.12
C SER A 34 11.60 -8.32 -26.83
N PHE A 35 12.01 -9.57 -26.60
CA PHE A 35 11.69 -10.28 -25.37
C PHE A 35 12.29 -9.59 -24.14
N LEU A 36 13.54 -9.13 -24.22
CA LEU A 36 14.20 -8.41 -23.13
C LEU A 36 13.50 -7.09 -22.83
N ALA A 37 13.17 -6.30 -23.86
CA ALA A 37 12.44 -5.05 -23.70
C ALA A 37 11.07 -5.29 -23.06
N PHE A 38 10.36 -6.32 -23.51
CA PHE A 38 9.08 -6.72 -22.92
C PHE A 38 9.24 -7.13 -21.45
N ALA A 39 10.22 -7.97 -21.14
CA ALA A 39 10.50 -8.43 -19.78
C ALA A 39 10.83 -7.27 -18.84
N VAL A 40 11.62 -6.28 -19.29
CA VAL A 40 11.98 -5.10 -18.49
C VAL A 40 10.76 -4.23 -18.21
N VAL A 41 9.96 -3.91 -19.24
CA VAL A 41 8.75 -3.09 -19.08
C VAL A 41 7.74 -3.79 -18.18
N TRP A 42 7.56 -5.10 -18.37
CA TRP A 42 6.66 -5.90 -17.55
C TRP A 42 7.14 -6.00 -16.10
N SER A 43 8.42 -6.27 -15.88
CA SER A 43 9.01 -6.33 -14.54
C SER A 43 8.89 -5.00 -13.81
N TRP A 44 9.13 -3.88 -14.49
CA TRP A 44 8.95 -2.56 -13.91
C TRP A 44 7.49 -2.30 -13.51
N ARG A 45 6.54 -2.60 -14.40
CA ARG A 45 5.10 -2.47 -14.11
C ARG A 45 4.70 -3.34 -12.92
N SER A 46 5.18 -4.57 -12.87
CA SER A 46 4.89 -5.52 -11.79
C SER A 46 5.44 -5.01 -10.45
N TYR A 47 6.69 -4.55 -10.45
CA TYR A 47 7.35 -3.99 -9.26
C TYR A 47 6.58 -2.79 -8.68
N GLN A 48 6.14 -1.86 -9.54
CA GLN A 48 5.36 -0.70 -9.12
C GLN A 48 4.02 -1.11 -8.49
N ASN A 49 3.33 -2.11 -9.08
CA ASN A 49 2.06 -2.59 -8.52
C ASN A 49 2.26 -3.27 -7.16
N GLU A 50 3.35 -4.02 -6.99
CA GLU A 50 3.63 -4.74 -5.76
C GLU A 50 3.98 -3.79 -4.60
N ILE A 51 4.76 -2.74 -4.88
CA ILE A 51 5.04 -1.68 -3.90
C ILE A 51 3.75 -0.98 -3.47
N ALA A 52 2.92 -0.59 -4.43
CA ALA A 52 1.67 0.12 -4.14
C ALA A 52 0.72 -0.73 -3.27
N ASP A 53 0.66 -2.03 -3.49
CA ASP A 53 -0.16 -2.93 -2.67
C ASP A 53 0.45 -3.17 -1.28
N ALA A 54 1.78 -3.27 -1.18
CA ALA A 54 2.47 -3.40 0.10
C ALA A 54 2.27 -2.16 0.97
N GLU A 55 2.42 -0.97 0.38
CA GLU A 55 2.23 0.31 1.06
C GLU A 55 0.77 0.52 1.47
N LEU A 56 -0.21 0.13 0.64
CA LEU A 56 -1.62 0.11 1.04
C LEU A 56 -1.85 -0.71 2.31
N ARG A 57 -1.30 -1.93 2.36
CA ARG A 57 -1.42 -2.79 3.54
C ARG A 57 -0.71 -2.18 4.74
N GLN A 58 0.50 -1.66 4.56
CA GLN A 58 1.31 -1.08 5.63
C GLN A 58 0.62 0.12 6.27
N GLU A 59 0.16 1.10 5.48
CA GLU A 59 -0.54 2.26 6.01
C GLU A 59 -1.82 1.87 6.76
N MET A 60 -2.59 0.94 6.19
CA MET A 60 -3.81 0.47 6.85
C MET A 60 -3.51 -0.25 8.17
N GLN A 61 -2.45 -1.04 8.25
CA GLN A 61 -2.04 -1.73 9.47
C GLN A 61 -1.53 -0.76 10.53
N ILE A 62 -0.75 0.26 10.15
CA ILE A 62 -0.28 1.30 11.09
C ILE A 62 -1.47 2.09 11.65
N ALA A 63 -2.39 2.50 10.78
CA ALA A 63 -3.59 3.22 11.19
C ALA A 63 -4.47 2.35 12.11
N ALA A 64 -4.69 1.08 11.76
CA ALA A 64 -5.44 0.14 12.58
C ALA A 64 -4.78 -0.10 13.93
N ALA A 65 -3.45 -0.30 13.97
CA ALA A 65 -2.71 -0.48 15.21
C ALA A 65 -2.88 0.73 16.14
N ARG A 66 -2.81 1.94 15.59
CA ARG A 66 -3.02 3.16 16.38
C ARG A 66 -4.44 3.28 16.93
N ILE A 67 -5.46 2.95 16.13
CA ILE A 67 -6.86 2.99 16.58
C ILE A 67 -7.11 1.93 17.66
N VAL A 68 -6.56 0.72 17.48
CA VAL A 68 -6.67 -0.36 18.47
C VAL A 68 -5.95 -0.01 19.76
N GLU A 69 -4.76 0.57 19.69
CA GLU A 69 -4.04 1.07 20.87
C GLU A 69 -4.90 2.06 21.66
N SER A 70 -5.50 3.05 20.97
CA SER A 70 -6.36 4.04 21.61
C SER A 70 -7.66 3.44 22.14
N ALA A 71 -8.22 2.44 21.45
CA ALA A 71 -9.38 1.69 21.93
C ALA A 71 -9.06 0.91 23.21
N LEU A 72 -7.91 0.23 23.26
CA LEU A 72 -7.49 -0.55 24.44
C LEU A 72 -7.22 0.32 25.67
N LEU A 73 -6.79 1.57 25.47
CA LEU A 73 -6.55 2.54 26.54
C LEU A 73 -7.80 3.33 26.95
N SER A 74 -8.89 3.18 26.20
CA SER A 74 -10.12 3.93 26.39
C SER A 74 -11.11 3.19 27.28
N ASP A 75 -11.80 3.96 28.13
CA ASP A 75 -12.86 3.44 29.00
C ASP A 75 -14.21 3.42 28.26
N HIS A 76 -14.39 4.33 27.31
CA HIS A 76 -15.59 4.47 26.50
C HIS A 76 -15.29 4.94 25.07
N ILE A 77 -15.90 4.26 24.10
CA ILE A 77 -15.93 4.69 22.70
C ILE A 77 -17.35 5.14 22.33
N GLY A 78 -17.46 6.38 21.88
CA GLY A 78 -18.71 6.98 21.43
C GLY A 78 -18.62 7.53 20.00
N GLU A 79 -19.76 7.59 19.32
CA GLU A 79 -19.89 8.30 18.04
C GLU A 79 -20.65 9.62 18.28
N ARG A 80 -19.93 10.74 18.24
CA ARG A 80 -20.53 12.07 18.54
C ARG A 80 -21.28 12.65 17.37
N GLN A 81 -20.76 12.43 16.17
CA GLN A 81 -21.38 12.79 14.91
C GLN A 81 -21.11 11.64 13.94
N ARG A 82 -21.98 11.48 12.95
CA ARG A 82 -21.87 10.40 11.99
C ARG A 82 -20.47 10.37 11.37
N GLY A 83 -19.71 9.30 11.61
CA GLY A 83 -18.35 9.09 11.13
C GLY A 83 -17.23 9.77 11.94
N VAL A 84 -17.54 10.35 13.10
CA VAL A 84 -16.58 10.91 14.06
C VAL A 84 -16.62 10.09 15.34
N TYR A 85 -15.60 9.28 15.54
CA TYR A 85 -15.47 8.37 16.67
C TYR A 85 -14.56 8.98 17.73
N GLU A 86 -15.02 8.97 18.97
CA GLU A 86 -14.34 9.53 20.12
C GLU A 86 -14.01 8.40 21.10
N MET A 87 -12.76 8.34 21.51
CA MET A 87 -12.23 7.40 22.49
C MET A 87 -11.80 8.21 23.72
N GLU A 88 -12.51 8.03 24.82
CA GLU A 88 -12.27 8.76 26.07
C GLU A 88 -11.48 7.90 27.05
N GLN A 89 -10.51 8.52 27.71
CA GLN A 89 -9.75 7.94 28.81
C GLN A 89 -10.00 8.74 30.09
N GLU A 90 -10.46 8.07 31.14
CA GLU A 90 -10.57 8.62 32.49
C GLU A 90 -9.22 8.52 33.20
N THR A 91 -8.51 9.65 33.30
CA THR A 91 -7.26 9.70 34.06
C THR A 91 -7.55 9.81 35.56
N TYR A 92 -7.48 8.70 36.29
CA TYR A 92 -7.49 8.72 37.77
C TYR A 92 -6.14 9.22 38.30
N GLY A 93 -6.02 10.53 38.49
CA GLY A 93 -4.82 11.15 39.06
C GLY A 93 -4.88 12.66 38.94
N ALA A 94 -4.74 13.35 40.07
CA ALA A 94 -4.90 14.79 40.20
C ALA A 94 -4.15 15.59 39.13
N GLN A 95 -4.80 16.68 38.69
CA GLN A 95 -4.22 17.81 37.96
C GLN A 95 -4.12 17.66 36.43
N ILE A 96 -5.27 17.52 35.75
CA ILE A 96 -5.74 18.27 34.57
C ILE A 96 -7.16 17.74 34.26
N SER A 97 -8.21 18.53 34.50
CA SER A 97 -9.61 18.18 34.23
C SER A 97 -9.95 18.19 32.73
N ARG A 98 -9.25 17.37 31.95
CA ARG A 98 -9.59 16.98 30.58
C ARG A 98 -9.05 15.56 30.40
N GLY A 99 -9.93 14.55 30.42
CA GLY A 99 -9.55 13.20 30.01
C GLY A 99 -8.84 13.25 28.64
N ALA A 100 -7.84 12.39 28.44
CA ALA A 100 -7.23 12.25 27.14
C ALA A 100 -8.32 11.72 26.19
N ARG A 101 -8.72 12.55 25.22
CA ARG A 101 -9.76 12.23 24.24
C ARG A 101 -9.10 12.13 22.88
N GLU A 102 -9.18 10.97 22.29
CA GLU A 102 -8.74 10.74 20.91
C GLU A 102 -9.95 10.71 19.96
N ARG A 103 -9.84 11.40 18.83
CA ARG A 103 -10.92 11.55 17.85
C ARG A 103 -10.47 11.12 16.48
N TYR A 104 -11.26 10.25 15.87
CA TYR A 104 -11.00 9.70 14.55
C TYR A 104 -12.13 10.04 13.59
N TRP A 105 -11.78 10.58 12.43
CA TRP A 105 -12.75 10.82 11.35
C TRP A 105 -12.07 10.73 9.99
N LEU A 106 -12.89 10.54 8.96
CA LEU A 106 -12.45 10.59 7.58
C LEU A 106 -12.52 12.03 7.05
N SER A 107 -11.44 12.49 6.43
CA SER A 107 -11.35 13.77 5.74
C SER A 107 -10.61 13.58 4.43
N ASP A 108 -11.27 13.90 3.31
CA ASP A 108 -10.70 13.76 1.95
C ASP A 108 -10.09 12.37 1.67
N GLY A 109 -10.78 11.32 2.13
CA GLY A 109 -10.32 9.94 2.01
C GLY A 109 -9.08 9.59 2.84
N ARG A 110 -8.77 10.38 3.86
CA ARG A 110 -7.69 10.09 4.80
C ARG A 110 -8.24 10.04 6.21
N LEU A 111 -7.68 9.17 7.04
CA LEU A 111 -8.04 9.07 8.44
C LEU A 111 -7.26 10.12 9.24
N VAL A 112 -7.96 10.90 10.07
CA VAL A 112 -7.39 12.01 10.84
C VAL A 112 -7.54 11.74 12.35
N LEU A 113 -6.55 12.14 13.13
CA LEU A 113 -6.55 12.06 14.60
C LEU A 113 -6.58 13.46 15.24
N ASN A 114 -7.53 13.67 16.16
CA ASN A 114 -7.71 14.77 17.13
C ASN A 114 -7.83 16.21 16.64
N ALA A 115 -6.91 16.66 15.79
CA ALA A 115 -6.90 17.92 15.03
C ALA A 115 -5.54 18.14 14.34
N VAL A 116 -4.72 17.11 14.14
CA VAL A 116 -3.36 17.33 13.62
C VAL A 116 -3.43 17.56 12.12
N THR A 117 -2.73 18.59 11.66
CA THR A 117 -2.57 19.05 10.28
C THR A 117 -2.07 17.99 9.28
N SER A 118 -1.78 16.77 9.75
CA SER A 118 -1.39 15.61 8.94
C SER A 118 -2.24 14.38 9.30
N PRO A 119 -2.90 13.76 8.31
CA PRO A 119 -3.65 12.52 8.51
C PRO A 119 -2.72 11.36 8.88
N ILE A 120 -3.25 10.37 9.61
CA ILE A 120 -2.52 9.16 10.01
C ILE A 120 -2.39 8.12 8.87
N THR A 121 -3.06 8.38 7.75
CA THR A 121 -2.94 7.66 6.47
C THR A 121 -2.62 8.65 5.35
N GLY A 122 -1.94 8.21 4.29
CA GLY A 122 -1.50 9.04 3.17
C GLY A 122 -0.18 9.75 3.43
N ALA A 123 0.69 9.15 4.26
CA ALA A 123 2.04 9.62 4.54
C ALA A 123 3.04 9.15 3.47
N PHE A 124 2.72 8.07 2.78
CA PHE A 124 3.54 7.52 1.70
C PHE A 124 2.95 7.88 0.33
N SER A 125 3.83 8.08 -0.65
CA SER A 125 3.48 8.60 -1.97
C SER A 125 3.40 7.52 -3.07
N GLY A 126 3.75 6.28 -2.76
CA GLY A 126 3.84 5.20 -3.74
C GLY A 126 2.49 4.57 -4.08
N ALA A 127 1.63 4.34 -3.08
CA ALA A 127 0.29 3.79 -3.28
C ALA A 127 -0.79 4.88 -3.41
N GLY A 128 -0.56 6.03 -2.76
CA GLY A 128 -1.56 7.08 -2.59
C GLY A 128 -2.84 6.51 -1.95
N VAL A 129 -2.77 6.10 -0.69
CA VAL A 129 -3.87 5.36 -0.04
C VAL A 129 -5.08 6.27 0.21
N HIS A 130 -6.26 5.77 -0.21
CA HIS A 130 -7.54 6.41 0.02
C HIS A 130 -8.45 5.52 0.87
N ILE A 131 -8.80 5.97 2.07
CA ILE A 131 -9.72 5.29 2.98
C ILE A 131 -11.16 5.53 2.52
N LYS A 132 -11.78 4.46 2.03
CA LYS A 132 -13.16 4.45 1.53
C LYS A 132 -14.20 4.37 2.63
N ALA A 133 -13.87 3.66 3.71
CA ALA A 133 -14.80 3.45 4.81
C ALA A 133 -14.02 3.22 6.10
N PHE A 134 -14.59 3.74 7.19
CA PHE A 134 -14.12 3.51 8.55
C PHE A 134 -15.33 3.50 9.48
N SER A 135 -15.41 2.49 10.34
CA SER A 135 -16.43 2.42 11.37
C SER A 135 -15.98 1.72 12.63
N VAL A 136 -16.51 2.19 13.75
CA VAL A 136 -16.37 1.54 15.06
C VAL A 136 -17.79 1.33 15.60
N ARG A 137 -18.13 0.10 15.95
CA ARG A 137 -19.47 -0.27 16.42
C ARG A 137 -19.39 -1.16 17.62
N GLU A 138 -20.17 -0.87 18.64
CA GLU A 138 -20.35 -1.79 19.75
C GLU A 138 -21.13 -3.04 19.30
N ASP A 139 -20.74 -4.21 19.78
CA ASP A 139 -21.42 -5.48 19.57
C ASP A 139 -22.76 -5.47 20.33
N ALA A 140 -23.84 -5.84 19.63
CA ALA A 140 -25.19 -5.81 20.18
C ALA A 140 -25.45 -6.89 21.26
N LEU A 141 -24.65 -7.96 21.26
CA LEU A 141 -24.78 -9.11 22.15
C LEU A 141 -23.75 -9.07 23.29
N HIS A 142 -22.61 -8.41 23.06
CA HIS A 142 -21.50 -8.34 24.03
C HIS A 142 -21.18 -6.88 24.37
N PRO A 143 -21.71 -6.35 25.49
CA PRO A 143 -21.38 -5.01 25.94
C PRO A 143 -19.86 -4.81 26.04
N ARG A 144 -19.38 -3.63 25.64
CA ARG A 144 -17.96 -3.25 25.65
C ARG A 144 -17.05 -3.97 24.65
N LEU A 145 -17.58 -4.85 23.82
CA LEU A 145 -16.89 -5.36 22.64
C LEU A 145 -17.16 -4.40 21.48
N TYR A 146 -16.12 -3.91 20.82
CA TYR A 146 -16.23 -3.03 19.67
C TYR A 146 -15.62 -3.66 18.43
N HIS A 147 -16.36 -3.65 17.33
CA HIS A 147 -15.89 -3.99 16.00
C HIS A 147 -15.36 -2.76 15.29
N ILE A 148 -14.10 -2.82 14.86
CA ILE A 148 -13.43 -1.76 14.12
C ILE A 148 -13.21 -2.27 12.70
N GLU A 149 -13.79 -1.57 11.74
CA GLU A 149 -13.68 -1.89 10.31
C GLU A 149 -13.08 -0.72 9.54
N MET A 150 -12.17 -1.02 8.63
CA MET A 150 -11.55 -0.06 7.74
C MET A 150 -11.38 -0.64 6.34
N ARG A 151 -11.64 0.17 5.31
CA ARG A 151 -11.40 -0.19 3.91
C ARG A 151 -10.61 0.91 3.21
N GLY A 152 -9.46 0.54 2.65
CA GLY A 152 -8.62 1.41 1.83
C GLY A 152 -8.56 0.97 0.37
N MET A 153 -8.11 1.88 -0.48
CA MET A 153 -7.86 1.67 -1.90
C MET A 153 -6.51 2.28 -2.27
N SER A 154 -5.70 1.56 -3.06
CA SER A 154 -4.54 2.14 -3.73
C SER A 154 -5.02 2.96 -4.93
N MET A 155 -4.60 4.22 -5.03
CA MET A 155 -4.93 5.07 -6.19
C MET A 155 -4.08 4.72 -7.42
N VAL A 156 -3.00 3.95 -7.25
CA VAL A 156 -2.13 3.49 -8.35
C VAL A 156 -2.65 2.20 -8.99
N THR A 157 -3.01 1.19 -8.18
CA THR A 157 -3.47 -0.11 -8.69
C THR A 157 -4.99 -0.24 -8.74
N GLY A 158 -5.72 0.63 -8.05
CA GLY A 158 -7.17 0.52 -7.87
C GLY A 158 -7.59 -0.65 -6.98
N ARG A 159 -6.65 -1.39 -6.39
CA ARG A 159 -6.94 -2.53 -5.50
C ARG A 159 -7.42 -2.03 -4.16
N THR A 160 -8.33 -2.78 -3.55
CA THR A 160 -8.87 -2.50 -2.22
C THR A 160 -8.32 -3.47 -1.20
N TYR A 161 -8.12 -2.97 0.01
CA TYR A 161 -7.79 -3.78 1.18
C TYR A 161 -8.80 -3.45 2.29
N SER A 162 -9.24 -4.47 3.02
CA SER A 162 -10.16 -4.31 4.15
C SER A 162 -9.54 -4.94 5.38
N LEU A 163 -9.71 -4.27 6.51
CA LEU A 163 -9.25 -4.71 7.82
C LEU A 163 -10.44 -4.66 8.76
N ALA A 164 -10.64 -5.74 9.51
CA ALA A 164 -11.65 -5.84 10.54
C ALA A 164 -11.01 -6.45 11.78
N THR A 165 -11.27 -5.86 12.94
CA THR A 165 -10.79 -6.36 14.23
C THR A 165 -11.82 -6.08 15.31
N SER A 166 -11.74 -6.80 16.42
CA SER A 166 -12.63 -6.61 17.56
C SER A 166 -11.81 -6.40 18.82
N VAL A 167 -12.22 -5.45 19.66
CA VAL A 167 -11.49 -5.04 20.86
C VAL A 167 -12.47 -4.99 22.04
N TYR A 168 -12.11 -5.65 23.14
CA TYR A 168 -12.77 -5.44 24.41
C TYR A 168 -12.16 -4.22 25.10
N LEU A 169 -13.01 -3.29 25.55
CA LEU A 169 -12.54 -2.20 26.40
C LEU A 169 -12.14 -2.71 27.77
N ARG A 170 -11.18 -2.02 28.38
CA ARG A 170 -10.71 -2.31 29.74
C ARG A 170 -11.87 -2.23 30.71
N GLU A 171 -12.00 -3.20 31.60
CA GLU A 171 -13.03 -3.16 32.65
C GLU A 171 -12.83 -1.94 33.55
N ASP A 172 -13.93 -1.28 33.94
CA ASP A 172 -13.85 -0.13 34.85
C ASP A 172 -13.44 -0.69 36.21
N ILE A 173 -12.23 -0.37 36.67
CA ILE A 173 -11.72 -0.82 37.97
C ILE A 173 -12.39 -0.03 39.11
N GLY A 174 -13.20 0.99 38.79
CA GLY A 174 -14.09 1.71 39.68
C GLY A 174 -15.43 1.01 39.84
N GLY A 175 -15.45 -0.15 40.50
CA GLY A 175 -16.70 -0.79 40.93
C GLY A 175 -17.61 0.19 41.66
N LYS A 176 -18.83 0.36 41.15
CA LYS A 176 -19.98 0.86 41.89
C LYS A 176 -21.00 -0.23 42.04
#